data_AF-A0AAN6K3H7-F1
#
_entry.id   AF-A0AAN6K3H7-F1
#
_cell.length_a   1.000
_cell.length_b   1.000
_cell.length_c   1.000
_cell.angle_alpha   90.00
_cell.angle_beta   90.00
_cell.angle_gamma   90.00
#
_symmetry.space_group_name_H-M   'P 1'
#
loop_
_entity.id
_entity.type
_entity.pdbx_description
1 polymer ?
#
loop_
_entity_poly.entity_id
_entity_poly.type
_entity_poly.pdbx_seq_one_letter_code
_entity_poly.pdbx_strand_id
1 'polypeptide(L)'
;MKQRITYLLPEGSTLTPDDILLGENGVNVSTAEPPAIEKRVTAGLSELPAELRNVFNDIHELHVRYTTRMNYEASSPFLSRLPPGLHVFFTPRRSDSEVDICPILHTVFSPSLRCHSTSSSFSTPPILSERFAHSSSLQYFHRLPKLLHFQSWLARTFCPGVFRGPCPNEVASLSYASYIDIDFDAISHAVTLTAVWRQGIASKAARTPVRVWGEGGGLEVGVLVPETPDGPEELKLGGFLTVVGEDESPGGTLFSFPSRHHPLPPLTPATFKTSFQQPTGLHPNLDISLPRQYLTPPKDDGSCALHAYLTLPSALFLDRYQLDDAALL
;
A
#
# COMPACT_ATOMS: atom_id res chain seq x y z
N MET A 1 5.22 -7.15 19.12
CA MET A 1 4.82 -6.80 17.74
C MET A 1 4.30 -8.05 17.06
N LYS A 2 3.15 -7.97 16.40
CA LYS A 2 2.60 -9.09 15.61
C LYS A 2 3.11 -9.01 14.18
N GLN A 3 3.42 -10.16 13.59
CA GLN A 3 3.90 -10.25 12.21
C GLN A 3 2.94 -11.10 11.40
N ARG A 4 2.70 -10.68 10.16
CA ARG A 4 1.99 -11.47 9.17
C ARG A 4 2.72 -11.41 7.84
N ILE A 5 2.83 -12.55 7.19
CA ILE A 5 3.27 -12.63 5.79
C ILE A 5 2.23 -13.35 4.96
N THR A 6 1.89 -12.77 3.82
CA THR A 6 0.98 -13.36 2.84
C THR A 6 1.72 -13.58 1.54
N TYR A 7 1.80 -14.82 1.09
CA TYR A 7 2.25 -15.22 -0.24
C TYR A 7 1.02 -15.37 -1.13
N LEU A 8 0.92 -14.53 -2.15
CA LEU A 8 -0.17 -14.54 -3.11
C LEU A 8 0.32 -15.12 -4.44
N LEU A 9 -0.16 -16.32 -4.75
CA LEU A 9 0.16 -17.03 -5.98
C LEU A 9 -0.70 -16.56 -7.15
N PRO A 10 -0.24 -16.74 -8.40
CA PRO A 10 -1.06 -16.50 -9.59
C PRO A 10 -2.33 -17.36 -9.61
N GLU A 11 -3.37 -16.83 -10.25
CA GLU A 11 -4.62 -17.57 -10.48
C GLU A 11 -4.35 -18.90 -11.21
N GLY A 12 -5.01 -19.97 -10.77
CA GLY A 12 -4.80 -21.32 -11.31
C GLY A 12 -3.56 -22.06 -10.77
N SER A 13 -2.81 -21.44 -9.85
CA SER A 13 -1.72 -22.14 -9.15
C SER A 13 -2.25 -23.33 -8.35
N THR A 14 -1.52 -24.44 -8.41
CA THR A 14 -1.77 -25.58 -7.52
C THR A 14 -1.05 -25.35 -6.21
N LEU A 15 -1.73 -25.63 -5.09
CA LEU A 15 -1.20 -25.45 -3.75
C LEU A 15 -1.54 -26.67 -2.90
N THR A 16 -0.53 -27.22 -2.25
CA THR A 16 -0.65 -28.34 -1.31
C THR A 16 -0.08 -27.94 0.05
N PRO A 17 -0.54 -28.58 1.15
CA PRO A 17 0.03 -28.33 2.47
C PRO A 17 1.55 -28.57 2.54
N ASP A 18 2.06 -29.51 1.74
CA ASP A 18 3.48 -29.89 1.71
C ASP A 18 4.38 -28.78 1.14
N ASP A 19 3.81 -27.81 0.43
CA ASP A 19 4.54 -26.63 -0.07
C ASP A 19 4.91 -25.65 1.06
N ILE A 20 4.37 -25.85 2.27
CA ILE A 20 4.55 -24.99 3.44
C ILE A 20 5.27 -25.78 4.54
N LEU A 21 6.57 -25.56 4.64
CA LEU A 21 7.41 -26.23 5.63
C LEU A 21 7.56 -25.34 6.87
N LEU A 22 6.90 -25.75 7.95
CA LEU A 22 7.01 -25.11 9.26
C LEU A 22 8.31 -25.54 9.95
N GLY A 23 9.05 -24.56 10.49
CA GLY A 23 10.16 -24.78 11.41
C GLY A 23 9.87 -24.12 12.76
N GLU A 24 10.72 -24.38 13.76
CA GLU A 24 10.52 -23.90 15.14
C GLU A 24 10.30 -22.39 15.26
N ASN A 25 10.98 -21.60 14.43
CA ASN A 25 10.97 -20.14 14.49
C ASN A 25 10.73 -19.47 13.14
N GLY A 26 10.27 -20.21 12.13
CA GLY A 26 10.06 -19.66 10.80
C GLY A 26 9.33 -20.59 9.85
N VAL A 27 9.09 -20.10 8.65
CA VAL A 27 8.42 -20.86 7.58
C VAL A 27 9.24 -20.83 6.31
N ASN A 28 9.24 -21.94 5.58
CA ASN A 28 9.76 -22.00 4.22
C ASN A 28 8.63 -22.39 3.27
N VAL A 29 8.32 -21.48 2.35
CA VAL A 29 7.27 -21.68 1.34
C VAL A 29 7.94 -21.97 0.00
N SER A 30 7.70 -23.17 -0.52
CA SER A 30 8.29 -23.69 -1.75
C SER A 30 7.23 -23.80 -2.83
N THR A 31 7.00 -22.73 -3.57
CA THR A 31 6.01 -22.69 -4.66
C THR A 31 6.70 -22.74 -6.02
N ALA A 32 6.06 -23.39 -7.00
CA ALA A 32 6.56 -23.48 -8.37
C ALA A 32 6.67 -22.09 -9.02
N GLU A 33 5.68 -21.24 -8.80
CA GLU A 33 5.64 -19.88 -9.32
C GLU A 33 5.99 -18.85 -8.25
N PRO A 34 6.64 -17.72 -8.63
CA PRO A 34 7.01 -16.69 -7.68
C PRO A 34 5.80 -15.87 -7.22
N PRO A 35 5.40 -15.94 -5.94
CA PRO A 35 4.23 -15.22 -5.45
C PRO A 35 4.51 -13.72 -5.33
N ALA A 36 3.44 -12.92 -5.32
CA ALA A 36 3.47 -11.61 -4.70
C ALA A 36 3.57 -11.81 -3.18
N ILE A 37 4.23 -10.89 -2.49
CA ILE A 37 4.47 -11.01 -1.05
C ILE A 37 3.93 -9.76 -0.38
N GLU A 38 3.05 -9.92 0.60
CA GLU A 38 2.71 -8.87 1.57
C GLU A 38 3.39 -9.22 2.89
N LYS A 39 4.14 -8.27 3.46
CA LYS A 39 4.60 -8.36 4.85
C LYS A 39 3.95 -7.27 5.65
N ARG A 40 3.36 -7.62 6.77
CA ARG A 40 2.69 -6.72 7.69
C ARG A 40 3.25 -6.87 9.09
N VAL A 41 3.50 -5.74 9.73
CA VAL A 41 3.89 -5.64 11.14
C VAL A 41 2.89 -4.75 11.83
N THR A 42 2.38 -5.21 12.97
CA THR A 42 1.52 -4.40 13.82
C THR A 42 2.20 -4.22 15.17
N ALA A 43 2.42 -2.97 15.54
CA ALA A 43 3.04 -2.56 16.78
C ALA A 43 2.04 -1.75 17.62
N GLY A 44 1.89 -2.10 18.90
CA GLY A 44 1.17 -1.24 19.84
C GLY A 44 1.96 0.05 20.10
N LEU A 45 1.28 1.13 20.50
CA LEU A 45 1.97 2.40 20.79
C LEU A 45 3.12 2.23 21.80
N SER A 46 2.98 1.37 22.82
CA SER A 46 4.03 1.09 23.82
C SER A 46 5.31 0.48 23.23
N GLU A 47 5.24 -0.13 22.05
CA GLU A 47 6.36 -0.77 21.36
C GLU A 47 7.13 0.21 20.44
N LEU A 48 6.68 1.46 20.36
CA LEU A 48 7.29 2.50 19.52
C LEU A 48 8.21 3.43 20.33
N PRO A 49 9.20 4.05 19.67
CA PRO A 49 9.99 5.15 20.25
C PRO A 49 9.12 6.26 20.85
N ALA A 50 9.62 6.92 21.89
CA ALA A 50 8.88 7.97 22.61
C ALA A 50 8.44 9.12 21.70
N GLU A 51 9.28 9.47 20.72
CA GLU A 51 9.04 10.52 19.74
C GLU A 51 7.81 10.21 18.89
N LEU A 52 7.66 8.95 18.44
CA LEU A 52 6.50 8.52 17.65
C LEU A 52 5.22 8.47 18.50
N ARG A 53 5.33 7.96 19.74
CA ARG A 53 4.18 7.88 20.66
C ARG A 53 3.54 9.24 20.90
N ASN A 54 4.35 10.27 21.08
CA ASN A 54 3.84 11.63 21.32
C ASN A 54 3.08 12.16 20.12
N VAL A 55 3.59 11.95 18.90
CA VAL A 55 2.90 12.37 17.67
C VAL A 55 1.55 11.66 17.56
N PHE A 56 1.48 10.35 17.76
CA PHE A 56 0.24 9.58 17.58
C PHE A 56 -0.88 9.92 18.58
N ASN A 57 -0.56 10.50 19.75
CA ASN A 57 -1.58 10.85 20.75
C ASN A 57 -2.59 11.92 20.27
N ASP A 58 -2.13 12.83 19.40
CA ASP A 58 -2.91 13.96 18.90
C ASP A 58 -3.51 13.70 17.51
N ILE A 59 -3.32 12.49 16.97
CA ILE A 59 -3.80 12.06 15.67
C ILE A 59 -5.04 11.18 15.86
N HIS A 60 -6.10 11.42 15.08
CA HIS A 60 -7.23 10.50 15.00
C HIS A 60 -6.91 9.35 14.04
N GLU A 61 -6.37 9.69 12.88
CA GLU A 61 -6.11 8.77 11.79
C GLU A 61 -4.91 9.29 10.97
N LEU A 62 -3.99 8.39 10.63
CA LEU A 62 -2.85 8.68 9.75
C LEU A 62 -2.65 7.50 8.80
N HIS A 63 -2.63 7.80 7.50
CA HIS A 63 -2.18 6.87 6.47
C HIS A 63 -1.02 7.49 5.72
N VAL A 64 0.13 6.84 5.78
CA VAL A 64 1.26 7.16 4.91
C VAL A 64 1.37 6.07 3.86
N ARG A 65 1.37 6.47 2.59
CA ARG A 65 1.43 5.56 1.45
C ARG A 65 2.63 5.95 0.59
N TYR A 66 3.52 5.01 0.36
CA TYR A 66 4.61 5.15 -0.58
C TYR A 66 4.36 4.22 -1.77
N THR A 67 4.47 4.72 -3.00
CA THR A 67 4.44 3.89 -4.21
C THR A 67 5.71 4.09 -5.02
N THR A 68 6.29 2.98 -5.49
CA THR A 68 7.50 3.00 -6.31
C THR A 68 7.26 3.66 -7.67
N ARG A 69 8.31 4.25 -8.23
CA ARG A 69 8.32 4.77 -9.62
C ARG A 69 8.46 3.69 -10.68
N MET A 70 8.79 2.47 -10.27
CA MET A 70 8.93 1.33 -11.18
C MET A 70 7.56 0.87 -11.62
N ASN A 71 7.35 0.70 -12.91
CA ASN A 71 6.12 0.09 -13.40
C ASN A 71 6.05 -1.36 -12.93
N TYR A 72 4.86 -1.76 -12.49
CA TYR A 72 4.55 -3.13 -12.11
C TYR A 72 3.10 -3.45 -12.41
N GLU A 73 2.84 -4.74 -12.59
CA GLU A 73 1.50 -5.30 -12.66
C GLU A 73 1.03 -5.63 -11.24
N ALA A 74 -0.14 -5.09 -10.91
CA ALA A 74 -0.81 -5.35 -9.64
C ALA A 74 -1.52 -6.71 -9.74
N SER A 75 -1.43 -7.51 -8.68
CA SER A 75 -2.14 -8.80 -8.58
C SER A 75 -3.32 -8.66 -7.64
N SER A 76 -4.46 -9.28 -7.97
CA SER A 76 -5.64 -9.27 -7.09
C SER A 76 -5.32 -9.98 -5.77
N PRO A 77 -5.58 -9.37 -4.59
CA PRO A 77 -6.46 -8.21 -4.36
C PRO A 77 -5.73 -6.86 -4.26
N PHE A 78 -4.42 -6.79 -4.47
CA PHE A 78 -3.57 -5.61 -4.35
C PHE A 78 -3.68 -4.66 -5.55
N LEU A 79 -4.91 -4.23 -5.86
CA LEU A 79 -5.25 -3.49 -7.09
C LEU A 79 -5.36 -1.99 -6.91
N SER A 80 -5.41 -1.50 -5.66
CA SER A 80 -5.40 -0.06 -5.39
C SER A 80 -4.03 0.51 -5.73
N ARG A 81 -4.01 1.60 -6.49
CA ARG A 81 -2.77 2.24 -6.98
C ARG A 81 -2.82 3.73 -6.74
N LEU A 82 -1.66 4.28 -6.37
CA LEU A 82 -1.43 5.70 -6.25
C LEU A 82 -0.32 6.15 -7.22
N PRO A 83 -0.29 7.44 -7.60
CA PRO A 83 0.86 8.01 -8.31
C PRO A 83 2.17 7.74 -7.55
N PRO A 84 3.30 7.48 -8.24
CA PRO A 84 4.57 7.25 -7.56
C PRO A 84 5.01 8.40 -6.67
N GLY A 85 5.41 8.07 -5.44
CA GLY A 85 5.84 9.04 -4.44
C GLY A 85 5.28 8.73 -3.06
N LEU A 86 5.36 9.72 -2.17
CA LEU A 86 4.88 9.70 -0.80
C LEU A 86 3.55 10.46 -0.74
N HIS A 87 2.51 9.79 -0.26
CA HIS A 87 1.20 10.35 0.05
C HIS A 87 0.97 10.26 1.56
N VAL A 88 0.43 11.31 2.16
CA VAL A 88 0.10 11.35 3.57
C VAL A 88 -1.32 11.84 3.70
N PHE A 89 -2.15 11.03 4.35
CA PHE A 89 -3.56 11.27 4.64
C PHE A 89 -3.67 11.37 6.16
N PHE A 90 -4.19 12.48 6.64
CA PHE A 90 -4.08 12.85 8.04
C PHE A 90 -5.39 13.46 8.58
N THR A 91 -5.81 13.01 9.75
CA THR A 91 -6.92 13.60 10.51
C THR A 91 -6.48 13.88 11.95
N PRO A 92 -6.46 15.14 12.41
CA PRO A 92 -6.13 15.47 13.78
C PRO A 92 -7.25 14.99 14.73
N ARG A 93 -6.89 14.67 15.97
CA ARG A 93 -7.84 14.17 16.98
C ARG A 93 -8.88 15.21 17.38
N ARG A 94 -8.52 16.49 17.33
CA ARG A 94 -9.43 17.61 17.53
C ARG A 94 -9.29 18.56 16.36
N SER A 95 -10.41 19.08 15.87
CA SER A 95 -10.45 19.95 14.69
C SER A 95 -9.76 21.31 14.92
N ASP A 96 -9.60 21.73 16.17
CA ASP A 96 -8.92 22.95 16.61
C ASP A 96 -7.43 22.72 16.91
N SER A 97 -6.94 21.49 16.83
CA SER A 97 -5.56 21.15 17.15
C SER A 97 -4.62 21.44 15.99
N GLU A 98 -3.66 22.35 16.20
CA GLU A 98 -2.52 22.56 15.30
C GLU A 98 -1.48 21.45 15.46
N VAL A 99 -1.83 20.23 15.04
CA VAL A 99 -0.86 19.13 15.00
C VAL A 99 0.04 19.30 13.79
N ASP A 100 1.35 19.48 14.02
CA ASP A 100 2.31 19.55 12.93
C ASP A 100 3.10 18.24 12.76
N ILE A 101 2.83 17.52 11.67
CA ILE A 101 3.50 16.26 11.36
C ILE A 101 4.70 16.42 10.42
N CYS A 102 4.98 17.61 9.90
CA CYS A 102 6.13 17.84 9.02
C CYS A 102 7.49 17.46 9.64
N PRO A 103 7.79 17.77 10.93
CA PRO A 103 9.07 17.39 11.54
C PRO A 103 9.31 15.89 11.57
N ILE A 104 8.25 15.09 11.82
CA ILE A 104 8.38 13.63 11.83
C ILE A 104 8.53 13.09 10.40
N LEU A 105 7.82 13.67 9.43
CA LEU A 105 7.98 13.30 8.02
C LEU A 105 9.42 13.57 7.53
N HIS A 106 10.03 14.67 7.95
CA HIS A 106 11.43 14.97 7.64
C HIS A 106 12.39 13.95 8.25
N THR A 107 12.16 13.59 9.52
CA THR A 107 12.98 12.63 10.27
C THR A 107 12.88 11.21 9.72
N VAL A 108 11.68 10.80 9.30
CA VAL A 108 11.38 9.44 8.87
C VAL A 108 11.65 9.25 7.38
N PHE A 109 11.24 10.19 6.51
CA PHE A 109 11.23 9.97 5.07
C PHE A 109 12.28 10.74 4.29
N SER A 110 12.49 12.04 4.57
CA SER A 110 13.59 12.82 4.01
C SER A 110 13.58 14.26 4.55
N PRO A 111 14.72 14.85 4.91
CA PRO A 111 14.79 16.28 5.24
C PRO A 111 14.51 17.19 4.03
N SER A 112 14.51 16.65 2.80
CA SER A 112 14.25 17.40 1.57
C SER A 112 12.76 17.52 1.22
N LEU A 113 11.85 16.97 2.03
CA LEU A 113 10.42 17.09 1.74
C LEU A 113 9.98 18.55 1.82
N ARG A 114 9.14 18.96 0.86
CA ARG A 114 8.49 20.28 0.85
C ARG A 114 7.30 20.29 1.80
N CYS A 115 7.54 20.00 3.08
CA CYS A 115 6.56 20.01 4.15
C CYS A 115 7.04 21.07 5.15
N HIS A 116 6.46 22.26 5.12
CA HIS A 116 6.86 23.35 6.00
C HIS A 116 6.08 23.33 7.31
N SER A 117 4.76 23.21 7.19
CA SER A 117 3.82 23.03 8.28
C SER A 117 2.56 22.38 7.73
N THR A 118 1.82 21.71 8.60
CA THR A 118 0.58 21.04 8.21
C THR A 118 -0.43 22.02 7.58
N SER A 119 -0.56 23.24 8.13
CA SER A 119 -1.47 24.28 7.61
C SER A 119 -1.09 24.85 6.24
N SER A 120 0.20 24.86 5.88
CA SER A 120 0.67 25.44 4.61
C SER A 120 0.89 24.42 3.50
N SER A 121 1.16 23.16 3.88
CA SER A 121 1.64 22.13 2.95
C SER A 121 0.58 21.08 2.63
N PHE A 122 -0.42 20.90 3.49
CA PHE A 122 -1.51 19.96 3.25
C PHE A 122 -2.69 20.66 2.61
N SER A 123 -3.41 19.92 1.78
CA SER A 123 -4.67 20.37 1.18
C SER A 123 -5.84 19.63 1.82
N THR A 124 -7.01 20.26 1.88
CA THR A 124 -8.24 19.62 2.31
C THR A 124 -8.96 19.07 1.08
N PRO A 125 -9.18 17.75 0.97
CA PRO A 125 -9.99 17.20 -0.11
C PRO A 125 -11.44 17.70 0.03
N PRO A 126 -12.15 17.94 -1.09
CA PRO A 126 -13.56 18.35 -1.03
C PRO A 126 -14.42 17.24 -0.43
N ILE A 127 -15.34 17.60 0.46
CA ILE A 127 -16.34 16.66 1.01
C ILE A 127 -17.42 16.47 -0.06
N LEU A 128 -17.34 15.38 -0.81
CA LEU A 128 -18.26 15.08 -1.91
C LEU A 128 -19.49 14.27 -1.45
N SER A 129 -19.39 13.59 -0.31
CA SER A 129 -20.52 12.92 0.33
C SER A 129 -20.26 12.76 1.82
N GLU A 130 -21.11 13.37 2.65
CA GLU A 130 -21.03 13.25 4.12
C GLU A 130 -21.27 11.81 4.60
N ARG A 131 -21.92 10.95 3.78
CA ARG A 131 -22.24 9.56 4.15
C ARG A 131 -21.09 8.56 3.92
N PHE A 132 -20.08 8.92 3.14
CA PHE A 132 -18.99 8.01 2.75
C PHE A 132 -17.60 8.60 2.95
N ALA A 133 -17.48 9.66 3.76
CA ALA A 133 -16.22 10.32 4.07
C ALA A 133 -15.35 9.46 5.01
N HIS A 134 -14.85 8.32 4.51
CA HIS A 134 -13.63 7.67 5.03
C HIS A 134 -12.36 8.40 4.55
N SER A 135 -12.51 9.62 4.02
CA SER A 135 -11.40 10.44 3.57
C SER A 135 -10.83 11.21 4.76
N SER A 136 -9.53 11.07 4.98
CA SER A 136 -8.82 11.92 5.93
C SER A 136 -9.05 13.40 5.67
N SER A 137 -9.03 14.22 6.72
CA SER A 137 -9.28 15.67 6.59
C SER A 137 -8.23 16.43 5.79
N LEU A 138 -7.00 15.92 5.72
CA LEU A 138 -5.84 16.58 5.11
C LEU A 138 -5.06 15.59 4.26
N GLN A 139 -4.57 16.04 3.10
CA GLN A 139 -3.75 15.26 2.19
C GLN A 139 -2.48 16.01 1.79
N TYR A 140 -1.37 15.29 1.69
CA TYR A 140 -0.08 15.76 1.22
C TYR A 140 0.50 14.78 0.22
N PHE A 141 1.09 15.30 -0.86
CA PHE A 141 1.80 14.50 -1.86
C PHE A 141 3.19 15.08 -2.15
N HIS A 142 4.18 14.20 -2.17
CA HIS A 142 5.53 14.54 -2.61
C HIS A 142 6.14 13.44 -3.46
N ARG A 143 6.77 13.82 -4.57
CA ARG A 143 7.54 12.87 -5.38
C ARG A 143 8.79 12.45 -4.62
N LEU A 144 8.79 11.21 -4.12
CA LEU A 144 9.90 10.60 -3.42
C LEU A 144 10.44 9.43 -4.25
N PRO A 145 11.54 9.57 -5.01
CA PRO A 145 11.98 8.53 -5.94
C PRO A 145 12.68 7.35 -5.26
N LYS A 146 13.17 7.52 -4.02
CA LYS A 146 13.92 6.51 -3.26
C LYS A 146 13.55 6.56 -1.79
N LEU A 147 13.53 5.40 -1.13
CA LEU A 147 13.24 5.24 0.30
C LEU A 147 14.49 5.17 1.19
N LEU A 148 15.66 5.52 0.68
CA LEU A 148 16.93 5.27 1.38
C LEU A 148 16.96 5.85 2.81
N HIS A 149 16.41 7.05 3.00
CA HIS A 149 16.36 7.69 4.31
C HIS A 149 15.43 6.94 5.26
N PHE A 150 14.22 6.57 4.80
CA PHE A 150 13.29 5.72 5.54
C PHE A 150 13.89 4.38 5.96
N GLN A 151 14.57 3.71 5.04
CA GLN A 151 15.26 2.46 5.34
C GLN A 151 16.38 2.66 6.38
N SER A 152 17.16 3.72 6.24
CA SER A 152 18.22 4.03 7.20
C SER A 152 17.66 4.36 8.59
N TRP A 153 16.55 5.09 8.64
CA TRP A 153 15.84 5.42 9.87
C TRP A 153 15.27 4.16 10.55
N LEU A 154 14.58 3.30 9.80
CA LEU A 154 14.05 2.02 10.32
C LEU A 154 15.17 1.15 10.88
N ALA A 155 16.26 0.98 10.13
CA ALA A 155 17.38 0.14 10.57
C ALA A 155 18.04 0.67 11.85
N ARG A 156 18.20 1.99 12.00
CA ARG A 156 18.76 2.60 13.22
C ARG A 156 17.82 2.51 14.41
N THR A 157 16.52 2.61 14.16
CA THR A 157 15.51 2.69 15.22
C THR A 157 15.14 1.31 15.74
N PHE A 158 15.06 0.30 14.87
CA PHE A 158 14.46 -1.01 15.20
C PHE A 158 15.42 -2.19 15.07
N CYS A 159 16.60 -2.06 14.44
CA CYS A 159 17.56 -3.17 14.38
C CYS A 159 18.62 -3.08 15.49
N PRO A 160 18.77 -4.13 16.33
CA PRO A 160 19.74 -4.10 17.43
C PRO A 160 21.19 -4.20 16.92
N GLY A 161 22.00 -3.18 17.24
CA GLY A 161 23.47 -3.22 17.39
C GLY A 161 24.37 -3.54 16.19
N VAL A 162 23.86 -4.11 15.10
CA VAL A 162 24.69 -4.55 13.96
C VAL A 162 24.08 -4.06 12.64
N PHE A 163 24.88 -3.36 11.82
CA PHE A 163 24.49 -2.92 10.47
C PHE A 163 24.41 -4.06 9.45
N ARG A 164 24.74 -5.29 9.84
CA ARG A 164 24.69 -6.50 9.01
C ARG A 164 23.97 -7.60 9.78
N GLY A 165 22.94 -8.17 9.17
CA GLY A 165 22.15 -9.24 9.78
C GLY A 165 20.74 -9.32 9.21
N PRO A 166 19.90 -10.22 9.73
CA PRO A 166 18.53 -10.42 9.23
C PRO A 166 17.68 -9.15 9.24
N CYS A 167 17.69 -8.38 10.33
CA CYS A 167 16.87 -7.16 10.45
C CYS A 167 17.29 -6.06 9.44
N PRO A 168 18.56 -5.63 9.35
CA PRO A 168 18.95 -4.65 8.32
C PRO A 168 18.71 -5.13 6.89
N ASN A 169 18.85 -6.43 6.61
CA ASN A 169 18.55 -7.01 5.31
C ASN A 169 17.05 -6.93 4.98
N GLU A 170 16.18 -7.17 5.97
CA GLU A 170 14.73 -7.00 5.85
C GLU A 170 14.38 -5.54 5.53
N VAL A 171 14.97 -4.59 6.25
CA VAL A 171 14.77 -3.16 5.98
C VAL A 171 15.30 -2.75 4.60
N ALA A 172 16.44 -3.31 4.17
CA ALA A 172 16.99 -3.07 2.83
C ALA A 172 16.08 -3.60 1.70
N SER A 173 15.33 -4.68 1.96
CA SER A 173 14.38 -5.28 1.01
C SER A 173 13.25 -4.34 0.58
N LEU A 174 12.90 -3.36 1.44
CA LEU A 174 11.87 -2.34 1.17
C LEU A 174 12.17 -1.50 -0.08
N SER A 175 13.43 -1.43 -0.51
CA SER A 175 13.81 -0.74 -1.76
C SER A 175 13.19 -1.36 -3.02
N TYR A 176 12.79 -2.63 -2.93
CA TYR A 176 12.14 -3.38 -4.00
C TYR A 176 10.61 -3.46 -3.85
N ALA A 177 10.05 -2.92 -2.77
CA ALA A 177 8.61 -2.92 -2.57
C ALA A 177 7.91 -2.13 -3.67
N SER A 178 6.79 -2.66 -4.14
CA SER A 178 5.86 -1.99 -5.06
C SER A 178 5.19 -0.81 -4.34
N TYR A 179 4.75 -1.03 -3.10
CA TYR A 179 4.26 0.03 -2.22
C TYR A 179 4.48 -0.31 -0.74
N ILE A 180 4.41 0.73 0.09
CA ILE A 180 4.48 0.64 1.55
C ILE A 180 3.38 1.49 2.14
N ASP A 181 2.64 0.92 3.08
CA ASP A 181 1.49 1.52 3.74
C ASP A 181 1.76 1.53 5.24
N ILE A 182 1.67 2.70 5.86
CA ILE A 182 1.73 2.87 7.31
C ILE A 182 0.39 3.42 7.76
N ASP A 183 -0.27 2.71 8.65
CA ASP A 183 -1.61 3.01 9.16
C ASP A 183 -1.59 3.18 10.66
N PHE A 184 -2.30 4.19 11.12
CA PHE A 184 -2.62 4.39 12.52
C PHE A 184 -4.05 4.89 12.65
N ASP A 185 -4.77 4.32 13.60
CA ASP A 185 -6.08 4.82 14.03
C ASP A 185 -6.14 4.88 15.56
N ALA A 186 -6.82 5.90 16.07
CA ALA A 186 -6.93 6.16 17.50
C ALA A 186 -7.80 5.15 18.25
N ILE A 187 -8.52 4.25 17.55
CA ILE A 187 -9.38 3.23 18.17
C ILE A 187 -8.53 1.99 18.52
N SER A 188 -7.73 1.51 17.58
CA SER A 188 -6.87 0.34 17.75
C SER A 188 -5.62 0.62 18.58
N HIS A 189 -5.20 1.90 18.67
CA HIS A 189 -3.94 2.30 19.31
C HIS A 189 -2.74 1.49 18.81
N ALA A 190 -2.76 1.13 17.54
CA ALA A 190 -1.74 0.33 16.89
C ALA A 190 -1.28 0.99 15.59
N VAL A 191 0.01 0.88 15.32
CA VAL A 191 0.61 1.26 14.05
C VAL A 191 0.86 0.00 13.24
N THR A 192 0.34 -0.02 12.02
CA THR A 192 0.55 -1.12 11.07
C THR A 192 1.46 -0.64 9.95
N LEU A 193 2.55 -1.35 9.68
CA LEU A 193 3.37 -1.18 8.49
C LEU A 193 3.14 -2.39 7.58
N THR A 194 2.67 -2.14 6.36
CA THR A 194 2.50 -3.13 5.31
C THR A 194 3.42 -2.80 4.14
N ALA A 195 4.15 -3.78 3.63
CA ALA A 195 4.95 -3.64 2.42
C ALA A 195 4.57 -4.76 1.45
N VAL A 196 4.42 -4.41 0.17
CA VAL A 196 4.01 -5.38 -0.87
C VAL A 196 5.04 -5.42 -1.99
N TRP A 197 5.43 -6.64 -2.36
CA TRP A 197 6.31 -6.95 -3.49
C TRP A 197 5.51 -7.68 -4.55
N ARG A 198 5.60 -7.19 -5.80
CA ARG A 198 4.98 -7.83 -6.96
C ARG A 198 5.52 -9.23 -7.23
N GLN A 199 4.75 -10.01 -7.98
CA GLN A 199 5.18 -11.30 -8.55
C GLN A 199 6.46 -11.13 -9.40
N GLY A 200 7.28 -12.18 -9.43
CA GLY A 200 8.50 -12.21 -10.24
C GLY A 200 9.67 -11.36 -9.72
N ILE A 201 9.57 -10.72 -8.55
CA ILE A 201 10.75 -10.16 -7.88
C ILE A 201 11.71 -11.31 -7.49
N ALA A 202 13.00 -11.12 -7.79
CA ALA A 202 14.04 -12.11 -7.51
C ALA A 202 14.00 -12.55 -6.04
N SER A 203 14.03 -13.86 -5.82
CA SER A 203 13.84 -14.51 -4.51
C SER A 203 14.68 -13.89 -3.39
N LYS A 204 15.93 -13.48 -3.65
CA LYS A 204 16.82 -12.89 -2.65
C LYS A 204 16.42 -11.47 -2.19
N ALA A 205 15.60 -10.75 -2.96
CA ALA A 205 15.24 -9.36 -2.68
C ALA A 205 13.99 -9.21 -1.80
N ALA A 206 13.15 -10.26 -1.68
CA ALA A 206 11.92 -10.24 -0.87
C ALA A 206 11.74 -11.50 0.02
N ARG A 207 12.39 -12.62 -0.32
CA ARG A 207 12.31 -13.91 0.41
C ARG A 207 13.47 -14.10 1.39
N THR A 208 13.76 -13.09 2.19
CA THR A 208 14.49 -13.30 3.44
C THR A 208 13.74 -14.38 4.25
N PRO A 209 14.45 -15.36 4.84
CA PRO A 209 13.82 -16.38 5.68
C PRO A 209 12.99 -15.68 6.76
N VAL A 210 11.69 -15.93 6.76
CA VAL A 210 10.78 -15.27 7.68
C VAL A 210 10.96 -15.92 9.03
N ARG A 211 11.25 -15.11 10.03
CA ARG A 211 11.49 -15.57 11.39
C ARG A 211 10.74 -14.68 12.36
N VAL A 212 10.33 -15.27 13.46
CA VAL A 212 9.77 -14.54 14.59
C VAL A 212 10.82 -13.55 15.12
N TRP A 213 10.48 -12.25 15.17
CA TRP A 213 11.38 -11.17 15.60
C TRP A 213 11.70 -11.11 17.11
N GLY A 214 11.03 -11.88 17.96
CA GLY A 214 11.32 -11.93 19.40
C GLY A 214 10.54 -13.02 20.14
N GLU A 215 11.00 -13.39 21.34
CA GLU A 215 10.33 -14.38 22.18
C GLU A 215 8.89 -13.94 22.51
N GLY A 216 7.91 -14.83 22.30
CA GLY A 216 6.49 -14.54 22.49
C GLY A 216 5.81 -13.75 21.36
N GLY A 217 6.51 -13.48 20.25
CA GLY A 217 5.90 -12.89 19.05
C GLY A 217 5.24 -13.96 18.17
N GLY A 218 4.00 -13.72 17.72
CA GLY A 218 3.34 -14.56 16.71
C GLY A 218 3.71 -14.17 15.28
N LEU A 219 3.93 -15.17 14.42
CA LEU A 219 4.09 -15.01 12.98
C LEU A 219 2.99 -15.77 12.26
N GLU A 220 2.02 -15.02 11.74
CA GLU A 220 0.96 -15.52 10.88
C GLU A 220 1.48 -15.64 9.43
N VAL A 221 1.23 -16.78 8.80
CA VAL A 221 1.63 -17.07 7.44
C VAL A 221 0.39 -17.47 6.65
N GLY A 222 0.14 -16.77 5.55
CA GLY A 222 -0.87 -17.15 4.57
C GLY A 222 -0.23 -17.46 3.22
N VAL A 223 -0.63 -18.56 2.59
CA VAL A 223 -0.33 -18.85 1.19
C VAL A 223 -1.67 -18.96 0.47
N LEU A 224 -1.95 -18.00 -0.40
CA LEU A 224 -3.28 -17.77 -0.96
C LEU A 224 -3.23 -17.75 -2.50
N VAL A 225 -4.30 -18.21 -3.11
CA VAL A 225 -4.56 -18.23 -4.54
C VAL A 225 -5.90 -17.52 -4.81
N PRO A 226 -5.98 -16.65 -5.84
CA PRO A 226 -7.27 -16.13 -6.31
C PRO A 226 -8.21 -17.23 -6.75
N GLU A 227 -9.46 -17.15 -6.29
CA GLU A 227 -10.55 -18.07 -6.62
C GLU A 227 -11.64 -17.32 -7.38
N THR A 228 -12.51 -18.07 -8.07
CA THR A 228 -13.68 -17.47 -8.75
C THR A 228 -14.67 -16.94 -7.71
N PRO A 229 -14.96 -15.62 -7.68
CA PRO A 229 -15.91 -15.04 -6.73
C PRO A 229 -17.35 -15.51 -6.95
N ASP A 230 -18.13 -15.58 -5.88
CA ASP A 230 -19.55 -15.97 -5.94
C ASP A 230 -20.44 -14.79 -6.39
N GLY A 231 -20.01 -13.55 -6.12
CA GLY A 231 -20.70 -12.32 -6.49
C GLY A 231 -19.81 -11.34 -7.27
N PRO A 232 -20.40 -10.41 -8.05
CA PRO A 232 -19.66 -9.48 -8.91
C PRO A 232 -18.84 -8.43 -8.15
N GLU A 233 -19.28 -8.05 -6.95
CA GLU A 233 -18.62 -7.06 -6.08
C GLU A 233 -17.64 -7.70 -5.09
N GLU A 234 -17.37 -8.99 -5.23
CA GLU A 234 -16.54 -9.75 -4.31
C GLU A 234 -15.22 -10.20 -4.95
N LEU A 235 -14.20 -10.35 -4.10
CA LEU A 235 -13.00 -11.10 -4.41
C LEU A 235 -12.96 -12.32 -3.50
N LYS A 236 -12.51 -13.45 -4.04
CA LYS A 236 -12.41 -14.71 -3.31
C LYS A 236 -10.99 -15.22 -3.33
N LEU A 237 -10.50 -15.65 -2.18
CA LEU A 237 -9.17 -16.24 -2.00
C LEU A 237 -9.30 -17.59 -1.30
N GLY A 238 -8.60 -18.58 -1.83
CA GLY A 238 -8.42 -19.90 -1.22
C GLY A 238 -6.97 -20.14 -0.85
N GLY A 239 -6.69 -21.09 0.04
CA GLY A 239 -5.32 -21.52 0.31
C GLY A 239 -5.13 -22.04 1.72
N PHE A 240 -3.99 -21.73 2.33
CA PHE A 240 -3.63 -22.20 3.67
C PHE A 240 -3.19 -21.05 4.57
N LEU A 241 -3.57 -21.13 5.84
CA LEU A 241 -3.11 -20.25 6.92
C LEU A 241 -2.44 -21.08 8.01
N THR A 242 -1.43 -20.51 8.65
CA THR A 242 -0.74 -21.14 9.78
C THR A 242 -0.05 -20.10 10.64
N VAL A 243 0.05 -20.38 11.94
CA VAL A 243 0.79 -19.56 12.90
C VAL A 243 2.03 -20.33 13.35
N VAL A 244 3.20 -19.76 13.07
CA VAL A 244 4.48 -20.40 13.42
C VAL A 244 4.62 -20.49 14.94
N GLY A 245 4.87 -21.71 15.43
CA GLY A 245 5.04 -22.01 16.85
C GLY A 245 3.74 -22.32 17.59
N GLU A 246 2.58 -22.12 16.98
CA GLU A 246 1.26 -22.44 17.54
C GLU A 246 0.60 -23.62 16.81
N ASP A 247 0.61 -23.61 15.47
CA ASP A 247 -0.02 -24.65 14.66
C ASP A 247 0.94 -25.79 14.31
N GLU A 248 0.44 -27.04 14.34
CA GLU A 248 1.20 -28.22 13.89
C GLU A 248 1.22 -28.38 12.36
N SER A 249 0.19 -27.87 11.67
CA SER A 249 0.06 -27.98 10.20
C SER A 249 -0.77 -26.84 9.62
N PRO A 250 -0.57 -26.45 8.35
CA PRO A 250 -1.36 -25.41 7.71
C PRO A 250 -2.85 -25.77 7.58
N GLY A 251 -3.73 -24.88 8.04
CA GLY A 251 -5.17 -25.02 7.94
C GLY A 251 -5.69 -24.48 6.60
N GLY A 252 -6.51 -25.28 5.90
CA GLY A 252 -7.16 -24.83 4.67
C GLY A 252 -8.15 -23.69 4.94
N THR A 253 -8.13 -22.67 4.08
CA THR A 253 -9.00 -21.50 4.17
C THR A 253 -9.63 -21.18 2.83
N LEU A 254 -10.84 -20.62 2.87
CA LEU A 254 -11.54 -20.04 1.75
C LEU A 254 -12.37 -18.87 2.27
N PHE A 255 -12.12 -17.67 1.77
CA PHE A 255 -12.89 -16.49 2.17
C PHE A 255 -13.20 -15.59 0.98
N SER A 256 -14.41 -15.02 1.02
CA SER A 256 -14.90 -14.02 0.06
C SER A 256 -15.09 -12.70 0.79
N PHE A 257 -14.76 -11.59 0.14
CA PHE A 257 -14.91 -10.25 0.71
C PHE A 257 -15.25 -9.22 -0.37
N PRO A 258 -16.05 -8.19 -0.03
CA PRO A 258 -16.36 -7.12 -0.96
C PRO A 258 -15.09 -6.32 -1.28
N SER A 259 -14.91 -5.94 -2.55
CA SER A 259 -13.83 -5.07 -2.97
C SER A 259 -14.37 -3.88 -3.75
N ARG A 260 -13.69 -2.74 -3.65
CA ARG A 260 -13.94 -1.59 -4.55
C ARG A 260 -13.04 -1.61 -5.79
N HIS A 261 -11.98 -2.43 -5.74
CA HIS A 261 -11.00 -2.53 -6.82
C HIS A 261 -11.02 -3.95 -7.35
N HIS A 262 -11.43 -4.11 -8.60
CA HIS A 262 -11.50 -5.39 -9.29
C HIS A 262 -10.49 -5.44 -10.44
N PRO A 263 -9.89 -6.60 -10.72
CA PRO A 263 -9.07 -6.75 -11.90
C PRO A 263 -9.99 -6.63 -13.12
N LEU A 264 -9.45 -6.13 -14.23
CA LEU A 264 -10.20 -6.22 -15.49
C LEU A 264 -10.39 -7.70 -15.83
N PRO A 265 -11.56 -8.10 -16.37
CA PRO A 265 -11.79 -9.49 -16.76
C PRO A 265 -10.68 -9.95 -17.72
N PRO A 266 -10.14 -11.18 -17.58
CA PRO A 266 -9.02 -11.66 -18.41
C PRO A 266 -9.29 -11.60 -19.92
N LEU A 267 -10.57 -11.70 -20.30
CA LEU A 267 -11.04 -11.64 -21.69
C LEU A 267 -11.09 -10.21 -22.26
N THR A 268 -10.90 -9.18 -21.43
CA THR A 268 -11.02 -7.78 -21.82
C THR A 268 -9.63 -7.15 -21.95
N PRO A 269 -9.17 -6.80 -23.17
CA PRO A 269 -7.87 -6.15 -23.37
C PRO A 269 -7.91 -4.64 -23.09
N ALA A 270 -8.83 -4.19 -22.22
CA ALA A 270 -9.00 -2.79 -21.88
C ALA A 270 -7.74 -2.29 -21.18
N THR A 271 -7.16 -1.22 -21.72
CA THR A 271 -6.01 -0.54 -21.15
C THR A 271 -6.24 0.96 -21.32
N PHE A 272 -5.57 1.77 -20.52
CA PHE A 272 -5.46 3.21 -20.79
C PHE A 272 -4.05 3.53 -21.23
N LYS A 273 -3.91 4.52 -22.12
CA LYS A 273 -2.61 5.04 -22.55
C LYS A 273 -2.55 6.53 -22.26
N THR A 274 -1.39 6.97 -21.81
CA THR A 274 -1.09 8.38 -21.56
C THR A 274 0.09 8.80 -22.43
N SER A 275 -0.03 9.89 -23.16
CA SER A 275 1.05 10.42 -24.01
C SER A 275 1.02 11.94 -24.06
N PHE A 276 2.18 12.57 -24.17
CA PHE A 276 2.24 14.00 -24.48
C PHE A 276 2.20 14.22 -25.99
N GLN A 277 1.36 15.16 -26.43
CA GLN A 277 1.32 15.59 -27.83
C GLN A 277 2.71 16.09 -28.26
N GLN A 278 3.15 15.64 -29.43
CA GLN A 278 4.45 15.99 -29.99
C GLN A 278 4.30 17.00 -31.14
N PRO A 279 5.18 18.01 -31.24
CA PRO A 279 6.27 18.33 -30.30
C PRO A 279 5.74 18.94 -28.99
N THR A 280 6.41 18.66 -27.88
CA THR A 280 6.06 19.28 -26.60
C THR A 280 6.47 20.76 -26.59
N GLY A 281 5.49 21.68 -26.56
CA GLY A 281 5.71 23.11 -26.36
C GLY A 281 5.89 23.48 -24.88
N LEU A 282 5.85 24.79 -24.57
CA LEU A 282 5.89 25.30 -23.19
C LEU A 282 4.67 24.89 -22.35
N HIS A 283 3.56 24.54 -23.01
CA HIS A 283 2.33 24.04 -22.41
C HIS A 283 2.06 22.64 -22.99
N PRO A 284 2.64 21.57 -22.43
CA PRO A 284 2.48 20.22 -22.96
C PRO A 284 1.06 19.70 -22.68
N ASN A 285 0.37 19.24 -23.71
CA ASN A 285 -0.94 18.59 -23.60
C ASN A 285 -0.76 17.10 -23.31
N LEU A 286 -1.35 16.61 -22.22
CA LEU A 286 -1.39 15.19 -21.86
C LEU A 286 -2.67 14.56 -22.42
N ASP A 287 -2.52 13.67 -23.40
CA ASP A 287 -3.62 12.87 -23.92
C ASP A 287 -3.77 11.59 -23.07
N ILE A 288 -4.96 11.37 -22.54
CA ILE A 288 -5.35 10.13 -21.88
C ILE A 288 -6.38 9.44 -22.77
N SER A 289 -6.06 8.24 -23.28
CA SER A 289 -6.92 7.49 -24.18
C SER A 289 -7.34 6.17 -23.55
N LEU A 290 -8.65 5.91 -23.56
CA LEU A 290 -9.28 4.66 -23.16
C LEU A 290 -10.06 4.13 -24.36
N PRO A 291 -9.60 3.05 -25.04
CA PRO A 291 -10.27 2.54 -26.24
C PRO A 291 -11.68 2.02 -25.91
N ARG A 292 -12.69 2.74 -26.41
CA ARG A 292 -14.11 2.46 -26.12
C ARG A 292 -14.54 1.07 -26.55
N GLN A 293 -13.89 0.46 -27.55
CA GLN A 293 -14.25 -0.88 -28.02
C GLN A 293 -14.09 -2.00 -26.97
N TYR A 294 -13.34 -1.73 -25.89
CA TYR A 294 -13.14 -2.68 -24.80
C TYR A 294 -13.88 -2.29 -23.52
N LEU A 295 -14.69 -1.23 -23.57
CA LEU A 295 -15.47 -0.75 -22.43
C LEU A 295 -16.93 -1.16 -22.63
N THR A 296 -17.45 -1.92 -21.67
CA THR A 296 -18.88 -2.20 -21.57
C THR A 296 -19.49 -1.28 -20.52
N PRO A 297 -20.65 -0.66 -20.78
CA PRO A 297 -21.36 0.06 -19.73
C PRO A 297 -21.71 -0.90 -18.58
N PRO A 298 -21.80 -0.41 -17.33
CA PRO A 298 -22.30 -1.19 -16.20
C PRO A 298 -23.66 -1.82 -16.53
N LYS A 299 -23.95 -3.00 -15.97
CA LYS A 299 -25.28 -3.64 -16.11
C LYS A 299 -26.28 -2.97 -15.14
N ASP A 300 -27.52 -2.80 -15.62
CA ASP A 300 -28.69 -2.22 -14.93
C ASP A 300 -28.59 -0.73 -14.55
N ASP A 301 -29.69 -0.12 -14.08
CA ASP A 301 -29.97 1.30 -13.76
C ASP A 301 -28.97 2.00 -12.80
N GLY A 302 -27.80 1.42 -12.57
CA GLY A 302 -26.69 2.03 -11.86
C GLY A 302 -26.13 3.23 -12.61
N SER A 303 -26.32 4.42 -12.06
CA SER A 303 -25.58 5.61 -12.49
C SER A 303 -24.13 5.48 -12.01
N CYS A 304 -23.19 5.22 -12.93
CA CYS A 304 -21.77 5.42 -12.66
C CYS A 304 -21.39 6.84 -13.07
N ALA A 305 -20.90 7.63 -12.11
CA ALA A 305 -20.21 8.88 -12.41
C ALA A 305 -18.71 8.61 -12.48
N LEU A 306 -18.05 9.11 -13.53
CA LEU A 306 -16.60 9.05 -13.63
C LEU A 306 -16.02 10.08 -12.66
N HIS A 307 -15.57 9.61 -11.49
CA HIS A 307 -14.87 10.46 -10.54
C HIS A 307 -13.36 10.40 -10.79
N ALA A 308 -12.83 11.34 -11.56
CA ALA A 308 -11.39 11.49 -11.73
C ALA A 308 -10.82 12.38 -10.62
N TYR A 309 -10.03 11.79 -9.71
CA TYR A 309 -9.26 12.55 -8.72
C TYR A 309 -7.81 12.67 -9.17
N LEU A 310 -7.42 13.88 -9.59
CA LEU A 310 -6.05 14.16 -10.03
C LEU A 310 -5.24 14.73 -8.87
N THR A 311 -4.36 13.90 -8.30
CA THR A 311 -3.33 14.37 -7.36
C THR A 311 -2.11 14.81 -8.16
N LEU A 312 -1.85 16.12 -8.19
CA LEU A 312 -0.82 16.69 -9.06
C LEU A 312 0.33 17.27 -8.24
N PRO A 313 1.60 17.08 -8.66
CA PRO A 313 2.74 17.72 -8.00
C PRO A 313 2.61 19.24 -8.02
N SER A 314 3.02 19.91 -6.95
CA SER A 314 3.03 21.38 -6.84
C SER A 314 3.89 22.12 -7.88
N ALA A 315 4.68 21.39 -8.68
CA ALA A 315 5.48 21.93 -9.77
C ALA A 315 4.68 22.05 -11.08
N LEU A 316 3.47 21.48 -11.15
CA LEU A 316 2.59 21.62 -12.30
C LEU A 316 1.72 22.86 -12.12
N PHE A 317 1.82 23.79 -13.07
CA PHE A 317 0.90 24.91 -13.17
C PHE A 317 -0.19 24.53 -14.17
N LEU A 318 -1.41 24.32 -13.66
CA LEU A 318 -2.54 23.94 -14.48
C LEU A 318 -3.22 25.19 -15.01
N ASP A 319 -3.52 25.17 -16.30
CA ASP A 319 -4.42 26.16 -16.87
C ASP A 319 -5.85 25.84 -16.44
N ARG A 320 -6.41 26.71 -15.60
CA ARG A 320 -7.80 26.60 -15.13
C ARG A 320 -8.79 26.46 -16.28
N TYR A 321 -8.55 27.11 -17.41
CA TYR A 321 -9.49 27.10 -18.54
C TYR A 321 -9.48 25.77 -19.30
N GLN A 322 -8.43 24.97 -19.19
CA GLN A 322 -8.41 23.61 -19.73
C GLN A 322 -9.09 22.58 -18.80
N LEU A 323 -9.25 22.90 -17.52
CA LEU A 323 -9.95 22.05 -16.56
C LEU A 323 -11.42 22.45 -16.35
N ASP A 324 -11.78 23.69 -16.69
CA ASP A 324 -13.14 24.25 -16.68
C ASP A 324 -13.91 23.84 -17.96
N ASP A 325 -13.76 22.59 -18.39
CA ASP A 325 -14.54 21.99 -19.48
C ASP A 325 -15.77 21.29 -18.86
N ALA A 326 -16.96 21.68 -19.30
CA ALA A 326 -18.22 21.06 -18.86
C ALA A 326 -18.32 19.57 -19.22
N ALA A 327 -17.43 19.04 -20.07
CA ALA A 327 -17.31 17.60 -20.34
C ALA A 327 -16.47 16.84 -19.29
N LEU A 328 -15.77 17.54 -18.38
CA LEU A 328 -14.98 16.97 -17.27
C LEU A 328 -15.70 17.07 -15.91
N LEU A 329 -16.77 17.87 -15.80
CA LEU A 329 -17.63 18.04 -14.62
C LEU A 329 -18.95 17.29 -14.79
#